data_AF-A0A161TES1-F1
#
_entry.id   AF-A0A161TES1-F1
#
_cell.length_a   1.000
_cell.length_b   1.000
_cell.length_c   1.000
_cell.angle_alpha   90.00
_cell.angle_beta   90.00
_cell.angle_gamma   90.00
#
_symmetry.space_group_name_H-M   'P 1'
#
loop_
_entity.id
_entity.type
_entity.pdbx_description
1 polymer ?
#
loop_
_entity_poly.entity_id
_entity_poly.type
_entity_poly.pdbx_seq_one_letter_code
_entity_poly.pdbx_strand_id
1 'polypeptide(L)'
;MHPFREQVLTAIWTPLGVEVTQCDLPDPWLRGLDQLSHDLRARRYGDDIEHIDWVAEYDPDGGAVWLTSSITIAGEKPGGFRGNGMGATVDADEETALVSMADLVQTEIAEVGTAWPWGDTGGFMHPTLADNVAVWTDRTGNTTRIGDLVASD
;
A
#
# COMPACT_ATOMS: atom_id res chain seq x y z
N MET A 1 10.22 -25.39 -9.62
CA MET A 1 10.64 -25.04 -8.26
C MET A 1 10.88 -23.54 -8.31
N HIS A 2 9.91 -22.74 -7.86
CA HIS A 2 10.12 -21.29 -7.77
C HIS A 2 11.22 -21.05 -6.73
N PRO A 3 12.18 -20.14 -6.97
CA PRO A 3 13.13 -19.79 -5.93
C PRO A 3 12.35 -19.33 -4.69
N PHE A 4 12.84 -19.71 -3.51
CA PHE A 4 12.31 -19.18 -2.26
C PHE A 4 12.50 -17.67 -2.32
N ARG A 5 11.40 -16.92 -2.39
CA ARG A 5 11.46 -15.47 -2.22
C ARG A 5 11.86 -15.19 -0.79
N GLU A 6 12.78 -14.25 -0.62
CA GLU A 6 13.28 -13.88 0.70
C GLU A 6 12.31 -12.88 1.33
N GLN A 7 11.83 -13.16 2.54
CA GLN A 7 11.02 -12.22 3.29
C GLN A 7 11.92 -11.13 3.86
N VAL A 8 11.70 -9.89 3.41
CA VAL A 8 12.55 -8.73 3.71
C VAL A 8 11.82 -7.65 4.51
N LEU A 9 10.50 -7.78 4.72
CA LEU A 9 9.74 -6.90 5.60
C LEU A 9 8.56 -7.64 6.22
N THR A 10 8.27 -7.31 7.48
CA THR A 10 7.04 -7.67 8.19
C THR A 10 6.55 -6.48 8.99
N ALA A 11 5.30 -6.11 8.76
CA ALA A 11 4.67 -5.00 9.46
C ALA A 11 3.18 -5.27 9.66
N ILE A 12 2.58 -4.59 10.63
CA ILE A 12 1.14 -4.53 10.81
C ILE A 12 0.71 -3.07 10.81
N TRP A 13 -0.32 -2.76 10.03
CA TRP A 13 -1.00 -1.48 10.09
C TRP A 13 -2.29 -1.62 10.90
N THR A 14 -2.54 -0.64 11.75
CA THR A 14 -3.83 -0.42 12.42
C THR A 14 -4.22 1.06 12.26
N PRO A 15 -5.45 1.46 12.61
CA PRO A 15 -5.81 2.89 12.67
C PRO A 15 -4.88 3.74 13.56
N LEU A 16 -4.13 3.12 14.49
CA LEU A 16 -3.14 3.81 15.33
C LEU A 16 -1.80 4.07 14.62
N GLY A 17 -1.50 3.36 13.53
CA GLY A 17 -0.25 3.46 12.79
C GLY A 17 0.30 2.11 12.37
N VAL A 18 1.50 2.16 11.79
CA VAL A 18 2.28 0.99 11.38
C VAL A 18 3.25 0.57 12.49
N GLU A 19 3.31 -0.73 12.76
CA GLU A 19 4.33 -1.37 13.57
C GLU A 19 5.14 -2.31 12.68
N VAL A 20 6.44 -2.05 12.55
CA VAL A 20 7.37 -2.87 11.77
C VAL A 20 8.13 -3.80 12.70
N THR A 21 8.00 -5.11 12.48
CA THR A 21 8.64 -6.15 13.32
C THR A 21 9.93 -6.69 12.71
N GLN A 22 10.05 -6.66 11.38
CA GLN A 22 11.25 -7.00 10.63
C GLN A 22 11.37 -6.09 9.40
N CYS A 23 12.57 -5.60 9.11
CA CYS A 23 12.86 -4.88 7.87
C CYS A 23 14.35 -4.99 7.51
N ASP A 24 14.61 -5.60 6.36
CA ASP A 24 15.92 -5.69 5.72
C ASP A 24 15.99 -4.79 4.46
N LEU A 25 14.95 -3.98 4.23
CA LEU A 25 14.84 -3.04 3.12
C LEU A 25 15.51 -1.68 3.45
N PRO A 26 15.95 -0.94 2.42
CA PRO A 26 16.44 0.43 2.59
C PRO A 26 15.39 1.40 3.18
N ASP A 27 15.85 2.43 3.91
CA ASP A 27 14.99 3.43 4.56
C ASP A 27 13.87 4.05 3.69
N PRO A 28 14.03 4.29 2.37
CA PRO A 28 12.93 4.73 1.50
C PRO A 28 11.66 3.89 1.62
N TRP A 29 11.78 2.57 1.78
CA TRP A 29 10.63 1.68 1.94
C TRP A 29 9.89 1.94 3.24
N LEU A 30 10.61 2.16 4.34
CA LEU A 30 10.01 2.47 5.64
C LEU A 30 9.30 3.82 5.64
N ARG A 31 9.90 4.84 5.01
CA ARG A 31 9.28 6.17 4.91
C ARG A 31 8.07 6.19 3.98
N GLY A 32 8.12 5.42 2.89
CA GLY A 32 6.95 5.22 2.04
C GLY A 32 5.83 4.48 2.77
N LEU A 33 6.16 3.43 3.53
CA LEU A 33 5.16 2.67 4.30
C LEU A 33 4.46 3.55 5.36
N ASP A 34 5.23 4.42 6.03
CA ASP A 34 4.68 5.40 6.97
C ASP A 34 3.75 6.39 6.28
N GLN A 35 4.15 6.97 5.13
CA GLN A 35 3.28 7.84 4.31
C GLN A 35 1.99 7.13 3.88
N LEU A 36 2.09 5.90 3.38
CA LEU A 36 0.93 5.11 3.00
C LEU A 36 0.01 4.83 4.20
N SER A 37 0.60 4.62 5.40
CA SER A 37 -0.14 4.37 6.64
C SER A 37 -1.06 5.52 7.05
N HIS A 38 -0.67 6.76 6.72
CA HIS A 38 -1.46 7.95 6.99
C HIS A 38 -2.73 7.96 6.14
N ASP A 39 -2.60 7.68 4.86
CA ASP A 39 -3.70 7.72 3.89
C ASP A 39 -4.73 6.61 4.10
N LEU A 40 -4.31 5.45 4.63
CA LEU A 40 -5.21 4.33 4.96
C LEU A 40 -6.29 4.70 5.99
N ARG A 41 -6.10 5.80 6.73
CA ARG A 41 -7.07 6.31 7.70
C ARG A 41 -8.17 7.15 7.06
N ALA A 42 -8.01 7.53 5.79
CA ALA A 42 -8.87 8.50 5.11
C ALA A 42 -9.59 7.88 3.91
N ARG A 43 -10.70 8.50 3.52
CA ARG A 43 -11.39 8.29 2.24
C ARG A 43 -11.66 6.82 1.86
N ARG A 44 -12.02 6.00 2.85
CA ARG A 44 -12.49 4.64 2.65
C ARG A 44 -14.00 4.64 2.43
N TYR A 45 -14.47 3.91 1.43
CA TYR A 45 -15.88 3.66 1.20
C TYR A 45 -16.11 2.14 1.17
N GLY A 46 -16.71 1.60 2.23
CA GLY A 46 -16.85 0.17 2.43
C GLY A 46 -16.79 -0.17 3.92
N ASP A 47 -16.38 -1.39 4.23
CA ASP A 47 -16.27 -1.86 5.59
C ASP A 47 -15.01 -1.32 6.30
N ASP A 48 -15.06 -1.25 7.62
CA ASP A 48 -13.94 -0.79 8.43
C ASP A 48 -12.83 -1.84 8.46
N ILE A 49 -11.64 -1.47 8.00
CA ILE A 49 -10.42 -2.29 8.13
C ILE A 49 -9.92 -2.17 9.58
N GLU A 50 -9.84 -3.30 10.29
CA GLU A 50 -9.33 -3.41 11.65
C GLU A 50 -7.80 -3.36 11.68
N HIS A 51 -7.17 -4.17 10.84
CA HIS A 51 -5.72 -4.17 10.62
C HIS A 51 -5.36 -4.73 9.24
N ILE A 52 -4.13 -4.47 8.82
CA ILE A 52 -3.53 -5.06 7.64
C ILE A 52 -2.18 -5.65 8.04
N ASP A 53 -1.99 -6.94 7.82
CA ASP A 53 -0.66 -7.54 7.91
C ASP A 53 0.05 -7.36 6.57
N TRP A 54 1.31 -6.96 6.64
CA TRP A 54 2.17 -6.72 5.49
C TRP A 54 3.39 -7.63 5.54
N VAL A 55 3.67 -8.27 4.40
CA VAL A 55 4.89 -9.03 4.17
C VAL A 55 5.47 -8.60 2.82
N ALA A 56 6.71 -8.14 2.81
CA ALA A 56 7.42 -7.90 1.56
C ALA A 56 8.39 -9.04 1.25
N GLU A 57 8.34 -9.48 0.00
CA GLU A 57 9.18 -10.56 -0.53
C GLU A 57 10.09 -10.01 -1.64
N TYR A 58 11.40 -10.32 -1.56
CA TYR A 58 12.36 -10.05 -2.61
C TYR A 58 12.40 -11.20 -3.62
N ASP A 59 12.22 -10.86 -4.90
CA ASP A 59 12.41 -11.74 -6.04
C ASP A 59 13.85 -11.59 -6.58
N PRO A 60 14.74 -12.57 -6.35
CA PRO A 60 16.13 -12.49 -6.81
C PRO A 60 16.29 -12.57 -8.32
N ASP A 61 15.31 -13.12 -9.05
CA ASP A 61 15.37 -13.24 -10.50
C ASP A 61 14.98 -11.91 -11.18
N GLY A 62 14.00 -11.20 -10.59
CA GLY A 62 13.49 -9.93 -11.09
C GLY A 62 14.12 -8.68 -10.47
N GLY A 63 14.83 -8.82 -9.34
CA GLY A 63 15.38 -7.70 -8.58
C GLY A 63 14.33 -6.82 -7.91
N ALA A 64 13.09 -7.31 -7.80
CA ALA A 64 11.94 -6.55 -7.35
C ALA A 64 11.45 -7.02 -5.97
N VAL A 65 10.93 -6.08 -5.20
CA VAL A 65 10.28 -6.29 -3.92
C VAL A 65 8.78 -6.17 -4.12
N TRP A 66 8.04 -7.14 -3.58
CA TRP A 66 6.59 -7.22 -3.68
C TRP A 66 5.99 -7.15 -2.29
N LEU A 67 5.21 -6.10 -2.02
CA LEU A 67 4.42 -5.98 -0.80
C LEU A 67 3.12 -6.79 -0.95
N THR A 68 2.94 -7.79 -0.11
CA THR A 68 1.69 -8.53 0.03
C THR A 68 0.95 -8.08 1.27
N SER A 69 -0.38 -8.05 1.18
CA SER A 69 -1.27 -7.61 2.25
C SER A 69 -2.25 -8.72 2.61
N SER A 70 -2.50 -8.88 3.91
CA SER A 70 -3.65 -9.61 4.45
C SER A 70 -4.55 -8.60 5.14
N ILE A 71 -5.72 -8.33 4.54
CA ILE A 71 -6.67 -7.35 5.08
C ILE A 71 -7.62 -8.05 6.05
N THR A 72 -7.81 -7.47 7.23
CA THR A 72 -8.82 -7.91 8.20
C THR A 72 -9.90 -6.85 8.35
N ILE A 73 -11.12 -7.18 7.94
CA ILE A 73 -12.32 -6.36 8.14
C ILE A 73 -12.86 -6.57 9.57
N ALA A 74 -13.35 -5.50 10.19
CA ALA A 74 -13.86 -5.53 11.55
C ALA A 74 -14.99 -6.57 11.72
N GLY A 75 -14.78 -7.52 12.62
CA GLY A 75 -15.72 -8.62 12.89
C GLY A 75 -15.62 -9.81 11.92
N GLU A 76 -14.69 -9.77 10.97
CA GLU A 76 -14.40 -10.88 10.05
C GLU A 76 -13.10 -11.61 10.40
N LYS A 77 -12.85 -12.73 9.72
CA LYS A 77 -11.55 -13.42 9.82
C LYS A 77 -10.55 -12.74 8.88
N PRO A 78 -9.26 -12.71 9.24
CA PRO A 78 -8.22 -12.24 8.34
C PRO A 78 -8.28 -12.95 6.99
N GLY A 79 -8.03 -12.18 5.92
CA GLY A 79 -7.78 -12.71 4.60
C GLY A 79 -6.51 -13.59 4.55
N GLY A 80 -6.16 -14.02 3.34
CA GLY A 80 -4.83 -14.57 3.06
C GLY A 80 -3.93 -13.49 2.48
N PHE A 81 -2.62 -13.61 2.66
CA PHE A 81 -1.66 -12.73 1.99
C PHE A 81 -1.79 -12.84 0.47
N ARG A 82 -2.07 -11.70 -0.14
CA ARG A 82 -2.19 -11.52 -1.57
C ARG A 82 -1.50 -10.22 -1.97
N GLY A 83 -1.18 -10.10 -3.24
CA GLY A 83 -0.57 -8.91 -3.78
C GLY A 83 -0.56 -9.04 -5.30
N ASN A 84 -1.42 -8.28 -5.95
CA ASN A 84 -1.41 -8.12 -7.39
C ASN A 84 -1.20 -6.64 -7.73
N GLY A 85 -0.26 -6.35 -8.62
CA GLY A 85 0.15 -4.98 -8.92
C GLY A 85 1.57 -4.94 -9.47
N MET A 86 2.26 -3.81 -9.29
CA MET A 86 3.64 -3.63 -9.74
C MET A 86 4.59 -3.49 -8.55
N GLY A 87 5.50 -4.46 -8.39
CA GLY A 87 6.65 -4.34 -7.48
C GLY A 87 7.67 -3.30 -7.96
N ALA A 88 8.54 -2.86 -7.05
CA ALA A 88 9.64 -1.92 -7.34
C ALA A 88 11.00 -2.58 -7.05
N THR A 89 12.08 -2.06 -7.64
CA THR A 89 13.42 -2.56 -7.33
C THR A 89 13.79 -2.30 -5.87
N VAL A 90 14.63 -3.15 -5.29
CA VAL A 90 15.04 -2.99 -3.87
C VAL A 90 15.68 -1.62 -3.58
N ASP A 91 16.38 -1.06 -4.57
CA ASP A 91 17.08 0.22 -4.54
C ASP A 91 16.24 1.40 -5.05
N ALA A 92 14.94 1.20 -5.28
CA ALA A 92 14.03 2.25 -5.69
C ALA A 92 14.07 3.44 -4.74
N ASP A 93 13.93 4.64 -5.30
CA ASP A 93 13.71 5.83 -4.49
C ASP A 93 12.35 5.76 -3.76
N GLU A 94 12.19 6.64 -2.79
CA GLU A 94 11.03 6.66 -1.91
C GLU A 94 9.71 6.82 -2.64
N GLU A 95 9.67 7.69 -3.66
CA GLU A 95 8.46 8.00 -4.41
C GLU A 95 8.05 6.81 -5.30
N THR A 96 9.03 6.14 -5.89
CA THR A 96 8.82 4.93 -6.70
C THR A 96 8.37 3.75 -5.84
N ALA A 97 9.04 3.53 -4.69
CA ALA A 97 8.64 2.50 -3.74
C ALA A 97 7.23 2.77 -3.19
N LEU A 98 6.90 4.03 -2.91
CA LEU A 98 5.59 4.45 -2.41
C LEU A 98 4.47 4.18 -3.41
N VAL A 99 4.65 4.51 -4.70
CA VAL A 99 3.67 4.18 -5.74
C VAL A 99 3.46 2.68 -5.88
N SER A 100 4.54 1.89 -5.83
CA SER A 100 4.46 0.42 -5.86
C SER A 100 3.68 -0.15 -4.67
N MET A 101 3.99 0.29 -3.44
CA MET A 101 3.27 -0.13 -2.24
C MET A 101 1.80 0.27 -2.29
N ALA A 102 1.52 1.49 -2.75
CA ALA A 102 0.16 2.00 -2.87
C ALA A 102 -0.69 1.20 -3.87
N ASP A 103 -0.14 0.83 -5.02
CA ASP A 103 -0.81 0.02 -6.05
C ASP A 103 -1.15 -1.38 -5.54
N LEU A 104 -0.18 -2.03 -4.89
CA LEU A 104 -0.34 -3.37 -4.31
C LEU A 104 -1.36 -3.38 -3.17
N VAL A 105 -1.30 -2.42 -2.24
CA VAL A 105 -2.25 -2.32 -1.12
C VAL A 105 -3.65 -1.96 -1.59
N GLN A 106 -3.78 -1.03 -2.53
CA GLN A 106 -5.08 -0.65 -3.10
C GLN A 106 -5.80 -1.85 -3.72
N THR A 107 -5.07 -2.68 -4.46
CA THR A 107 -5.64 -3.87 -5.11
C THR A 107 -6.24 -4.82 -4.08
N GLU A 108 -5.53 -5.10 -3.00
CA GLU A 108 -6.02 -6.02 -1.96
C GLU A 108 -7.17 -5.43 -1.13
N ILE A 109 -7.19 -4.13 -0.90
CA ILE A 109 -8.33 -3.45 -0.26
C ILE A 109 -9.59 -3.55 -1.15
N ALA A 110 -9.42 -3.41 -2.47
CA ALA A 110 -10.52 -3.56 -3.41
C ALA A 110 -11.07 -5.01 -3.45
N GLU A 111 -10.21 -6.02 -3.33
CA GLU A 111 -10.59 -7.43 -3.31
C GLU A 111 -11.44 -7.82 -2.10
N VAL A 112 -11.32 -7.10 -0.97
CA VAL A 112 -12.21 -7.26 0.19
C VAL A 112 -13.44 -6.36 0.14
N GLY A 113 -13.75 -5.77 -1.02
CA GLY A 113 -14.97 -4.99 -1.24
C GLY A 113 -14.94 -3.57 -0.67
N THR A 114 -13.77 -3.07 -0.25
CA THR A 114 -13.60 -1.70 0.22
C THR A 114 -12.99 -0.84 -0.89
N ALA A 115 -13.59 0.31 -1.17
CA ALA A 115 -13.04 1.25 -2.13
C ALA A 115 -12.11 2.25 -1.43
N TRP A 116 -10.84 2.28 -1.83
CA TRP A 116 -9.85 3.20 -1.25
C TRP A 116 -8.68 3.47 -2.23
N PRO A 117 -8.14 4.71 -2.25
CA PRO A 117 -8.79 5.90 -1.73
C PRO A 117 -9.92 6.36 -2.66
N TRP A 118 -11.01 6.85 -2.08
CA TRP A 118 -12.15 7.37 -2.81
C TRP A 118 -11.97 8.87 -3.11
N GLY A 119 -12.13 9.27 -4.37
CA GLY A 119 -12.02 10.66 -4.79
C GLY A 119 -13.26 11.49 -4.43
N ASP A 120 -13.08 12.80 -4.25
CA ASP A 120 -14.17 13.73 -3.89
C ASP A 120 -15.25 13.82 -4.98
N THR A 121 -14.87 13.58 -6.23
CA THR A 121 -15.79 13.52 -7.38
C THR A 121 -16.36 12.13 -7.63
N GLY A 122 -16.10 11.17 -6.71
CA GLY A 122 -16.44 9.77 -6.81
C GLY A 122 -15.47 8.95 -7.66
N GLY A 123 -15.36 7.66 -7.33
CA GLY A 123 -14.46 6.71 -7.99
C GLY A 123 -13.14 6.52 -7.24
N PHE A 124 -12.41 5.46 -7.60
CA PHE A 124 -11.07 5.20 -7.10
C PHE A 124 -10.10 6.30 -7.57
N MET A 125 -9.18 6.67 -6.69
CA MET A 125 -7.96 7.39 -7.06
C MET A 125 -6.86 6.35 -7.31
N HIS A 126 -5.96 6.58 -8.26
CA HIS A 126 -4.88 5.65 -8.57
C HIS A 126 -3.52 6.23 -8.22
N PRO A 127 -2.59 5.42 -7.70
CA PRO A 127 -1.24 5.89 -7.38
C PRO A 127 -0.44 6.06 -8.66
N THR A 128 0.24 7.19 -8.79
CA THR A 128 1.03 7.54 -9.98
C THR A 128 2.23 8.41 -9.59
N LEU A 129 3.27 8.43 -10.42
CA LEU A 129 4.35 9.42 -10.32
C LEU A 129 4.01 10.62 -11.20
N ALA A 130 3.82 11.78 -10.57
CA ALA A 130 3.66 13.08 -11.24
C ALA A 130 4.82 14.00 -10.83
N ASP A 131 5.60 14.48 -11.80
CA ASP A 131 6.79 15.30 -11.54
C ASP A 131 7.75 14.71 -10.49
N ASN A 132 7.93 13.38 -10.53
CA ASN A 132 8.70 12.57 -9.57
C ASN A 132 8.16 12.60 -8.13
N VAL A 133 6.89 12.90 -7.94
CA VAL A 133 6.19 12.82 -6.67
C VAL A 133 5.10 11.75 -6.76
N ALA A 134 5.04 10.88 -5.76
CA ALA A 134 3.97 9.91 -5.59
C ALA A 134 2.67 10.65 -5.24
N VAL A 135 1.68 10.51 -6.11
CA VAL A 135 0.36 11.14 -5.96
C VAL A 135 -0.75 10.13 -6.20
N TRP A 136 -1.86 10.32 -5.49
CA TRP A 136 -3.16 9.80 -5.86
C TRP A 136 -3.78 10.70 -6.93
N THR A 137 -4.14 10.11 -8.07
CA THR A 137 -4.80 10.80 -9.18
C THR A 137 -6.26 10.35 -9.27
N ASP A 138 -7.20 11.29 -9.20
CA ASP A 138 -8.62 11.00 -9.39
C ASP A 138 -9.00 10.92 -10.89
N ARG A 139 -10.23 10.50 -11.17
CA ARG A 139 -10.75 10.38 -12.56
C ARG A 139 -10.81 11.68 -13.35
N THR A 140 -10.74 12.83 -12.67
CA THR A 140 -10.73 14.16 -13.29
C THR A 140 -9.31 14.69 -13.54
N GLY A 141 -8.30 13.95 -13.08
CA GLY A 141 -6.89 14.32 -13.17
C GLY A 141 -6.39 15.18 -12.01
N ASN A 142 -7.19 15.37 -10.95
CA ASN A 142 -6.70 16.05 -9.76
C ASN A 142 -5.76 15.12 -8.99
N THR A 143 -4.66 15.68 -8.50
CA THR A 143 -3.62 14.95 -7.79
C THR A 143 -3.56 15.38 -6.33
N THR A 144 -3.41 14.42 -5.43
CA THR A 144 -3.04 14.66 -4.02
C THR A 144 -1.80 13.84 -3.70
N ARG A 145 -0.80 14.41 -3.04
CA ARG A 145 0.40 13.66 -2.65
C ARG A 145 0.02 12.47 -1.76
N ILE A 146 0.65 11.32 -1.96
CA ILE A 146 0.48 10.18 -1.07
C ILE A 146 1.09 10.53 0.31
N GLY A 147 0.32 10.34 1.37
CA GLY A 147 0.60 10.78 2.74
C GLY A 147 -0.19 12.02 3.17
N ASP A 148 -0.80 12.73 2.22
CA ASP A 148 -1.56 13.97 2.48
C ASP A 148 -3.09 13.79 2.33
N LEU A 149 -3.60 12.55 2.21
CA LEU A 149 -5.04 12.35 2.13
C LEU A 149 -5.71 12.67 3.46
N VAL A 150 -6.70 13.57 3.39
CA VAL A 150 -7.57 13.92 4.50
C VAL A 150 -8.91 13.21 4.38
N ALA A 151 -9.62 13.04 5.50
CA ALA A 151 -11.00 12.54 5.48
C ALA A 151 -11.88 13.37 4.53
N SER A 152 -12.83 12.73 3.86
CA SER A 152 -13.83 13.45 3.06
C SER A 152 -14.78 14.20 4.00
N ASP A 153 -15.16 15.42 3.60
CA ASP A 153 -16.17 16.25 4.30
C ASP A 153 -17.60 15.68 4.18
#